data_AF-A0A522D230-F1
#
_entry.id   AF-A0A522D230-F1
#
_cell.length_a   1.000
_cell.length_b   1.000
_cell.length_c   1.000
_cell.angle_alpha   90.00
_cell.angle_beta   90.00
_cell.angle_gamma   90.00
#
_symmetry.space_group_name_H-M   'P 1'
#
loop_
_entity.id
_entity.type
_entity.pdbx_description
1 polymer ?
#
loop_
_entity_poly.entity_id
_entity_poly.type
_entity_poly.pdbx_seq_one_letter_code
_entity_poly.pdbx_strand_id
1 'polypeptide(L)'
;MKTMRFFRGTILSVSLGALVACSSFFVSDSYYGVKTGGKNIVFVIDISGSMEGRAEGNISDQLRAQAAERLAGKVGSMIGGRIGGYVSSGIASETTKLASAKRELKPAIMGLNETTRFTIVTFSDGVATWKDDLTVATKSDKAIGYAFVMNLSTQGGTSAMAGIARAFMVPGVDTIFFLSDGYPSDAGGDQIVEAVKAMNQGRGIQVNTIGLGDDKDEKFLKKLAKENGGKYIEG
;
A
#
# COMPACT_ATOMS: atom_id res chain seq x y z
N MET A 1 1.50 -10.41 63.72
CA MET A 1 2.64 -9.71 63.10
C MET A 1 2.90 -10.27 61.71
N LYS A 2 2.44 -9.59 60.65
CA LYS A 2 2.94 -9.70 59.27
C LYS A 2 2.58 -8.40 58.56
N THR A 3 3.60 -7.59 58.32
CA THR A 3 3.55 -6.26 57.72
C THR A 3 3.36 -6.39 56.20
N MET A 4 2.28 -5.83 55.66
CA MET A 4 2.01 -5.80 54.23
C MET A 4 2.75 -4.59 53.62
N ARG A 5 3.79 -4.86 52.80
CA ARG A 5 4.53 -3.83 52.08
C ARG A 5 3.71 -3.35 50.87
N PHE A 6 3.40 -2.06 50.84
CA PHE A 6 2.87 -1.37 49.66
C PHE A 6 3.94 -1.33 48.56
N PHE A 7 3.69 -1.98 47.43
CA PHE A 7 4.46 -1.79 46.20
C PHE A 7 4.05 -0.45 45.57
N ARG A 8 4.92 0.55 45.63
CA ARG A 8 4.79 1.76 44.79
C ARG A 8 5.17 1.37 43.36
N GLY A 9 4.18 1.15 42.51
CA GLY A 9 4.38 1.00 41.08
C GLY A 9 4.79 2.34 40.48
N THR A 10 6.01 2.41 39.94
CA THR A 10 6.45 3.51 39.07
C THR A 10 5.62 3.45 37.80
N ILE A 11 4.69 4.40 37.63
CA ILE A 11 4.00 4.60 36.36
C ILE A 11 5.08 5.02 35.37
N LEU A 12 5.40 4.13 34.42
CA LEU A 12 6.30 4.42 33.31
C LEU A 12 5.60 5.47 32.45
N SER A 13 5.87 6.75 32.69
CA SER A 13 5.40 7.84 31.86
C SER A 13 6.14 7.78 30.53
N VAL A 14 5.63 6.97 29.60
CA VAL A 14 6.03 7.09 28.20
C VAL A 14 5.61 8.49 27.77
N SER A 15 6.60 9.37 27.58
CA SER A 15 6.33 10.74 27.18
C SER A 15 5.57 10.71 25.84
N LEU A 16 4.45 11.42 25.78
CA LEU A 16 3.59 11.53 24.61
C LEU A 16 4.39 11.93 23.34
N GLY A 17 5.52 12.63 23.51
CA GLY A 17 6.45 13.00 22.46
C GLY A 17 7.15 11.83 21.76
N ALA A 18 7.43 10.71 22.44
CA ALA A 18 8.05 9.53 21.83
C ALA A 18 7.08 8.76 20.92
N LEU A 19 5.79 8.74 21.28
CA LEU A 19 4.72 8.15 20.46
C LEU A 19 4.45 8.98 19.20
N VAL A 20 4.45 10.32 19.32
CA VAL A 20 4.25 11.23 18.18
C VAL A 20 5.43 11.18 17.21
N ALA A 21 6.67 11.12 17.72
CA ALA A 21 7.85 10.95 16.89
C ALA A 21 7.80 9.60 16.13
N CYS A 22 7.39 8.50 16.76
CA CYS A 22 7.28 7.20 16.09
C CYS A 22 6.24 7.22 14.95
N SER A 23 5.12 7.94 15.12
CA SER A 23 4.06 8.04 14.11
C SER A 23 4.47 8.81 12.84
N SER A 24 5.47 9.68 12.92
CA SER A 24 5.99 10.45 11.77
C SER A 24 7.06 9.70 10.97
N PHE A 25 7.54 8.55 11.45
CA PHE A 25 8.48 7.67 10.73
C PHE A 25 7.80 6.61 9.84
N PHE A 26 6.48 6.43 9.95
CA PHE A 26 5.71 5.42 9.19
C PHE A 26 4.69 6.01 8.23
N VAL A 27 4.88 7.28 7.83
CA VAL A 27 3.97 8.03 6.98
C VAL A 27 4.76 8.52 5.77
N SER A 28 4.21 8.38 4.57
CA SER A 28 4.86 8.78 3.31
C SER A 28 3.91 9.66 2.50
N ASP A 29 4.45 10.73 1.89
CA ASP A 29 3.73 11.55 0.91
C ASP A 29 3.77 10.93 -0.51
N SER A 30 4.27 9.70 -0.61
CA SER A 30 4.43 8.95 -1.85
C SER A 30 4.08 7.48 -1.69
N TYR A 31 3.67 6.86 -2.80
CA TYR A 31 3.49 5.42 -2.93
C TYR A 31 4.49 4.91 -3.96
N TYR A 32 5.40 4.01 -3.54
CA TYR A 32 6.57 3.60 -4.35
C TYR A 32 7.36 4.79 -4.94
N GLY A 33 7.50 5.88 -4.18
CA GLY A 33 8.22 7.09 -4.61
C GLY A 33 7.44 8.03 -5.55
N VAL A 34 6.23 7.67 -5.99
CA VAL A 34 5.34 8.62 -6.68
C VAL A 34 4.51 9.38 -5.67
N LYS A 35 4.58 10.71 -5.70
CA LYS A 35 3.81 11.57 -4.80
C LYS A 35 2.31 11.27 -4.87
N THR A 36 1.68 11.05 -3.73
CA THR A 36 0.23 10.90 -3.59
C THR A 36 -0.43 12.29 -3.51
N GLY A 37 -0.08 13.17 -4.45
CA GLY A 37 -0.52 14.57 -4.48
C GLY A 37 -1.88 14.80 -5.15
N GLY A 38 -2.51 13.74 -5.67
CA GLY A 38 -3.85 13.79 -6.24
C GLY A 38 -4.91 14.17 -5.20
N LYS A 39 -5.99 14.81 -5.65
CA LYS A 39 -7.11 15.14 -4.75
C LYS A 39 -8.01 13.93 -4.56
N ASN A 40 -8.12 13.06 -5.57
CA ASN A 40 -9.09 11.98 -5.64
C ASN A 40 -8.43 10.69 -6.15
N ILE A 41 -7.91 9.90 -5.22
CA ILE A 41 -7.02 8.78 -5.50
C ILE A 41 -7.75 7.45 -5.42
N VAL A 42 -7.57 6.58 -6.42
CA VAL A 42 -7.98 5.17 -6.32
C VAL A 42 -6.73 4.29 -6.33
N PHE A 43 -6.56 3.48 -5.28
CA PHE A 43 -5.56 2.42 -5.25
C PHE A 43 -6.20 1.14 -5.80
N VAL A 44 -5.67 0.59 -6.89
CA VAL A 44 -6.13 -0.65 -7.50
C VAL A 44 -5.08 -1.71 -7.25
N ILE A 45 -5.42 -2.70 -6.43
CA ILE A 45 -4.47 -3.68 -5.89
C ILE A 45 -4.81 -5.06 -6.44
N ASP A 46 -3.86 -5.63 -7.17
CA ASP A 46 -3.90 -7.02 -7.57
C ASP A 46 -3.79 -7.92 -6.34
N ILE A 47 -4.76 -8.82 -6.19
CA ILE A 47 -4.78 -9.87 -5.16
C ILE A 47 -4.88 -11.25 -5.81
N SER A 48 -4.44 -11.39 -7.05
CA SER A 48 -4.40 -12.67 -7.76
C SER A 48 -3.45 -13.69 -7.12
N GLY A 49 -3.57 -14.96 -7.48
CA GLY A 49 -2.70 -16.04 -6.97
C GLY A 49 -1.21 -15.82 -7.24
N SER A 50 -0.83 -15.16 -8.33
CA SER A 50 0.58 -14.88 -8.67
C SER A 50 1.25 -13.94 -7.66
N MET A 51 0.46 -13.19 -6.89
CA MET A 51 0.93 -12.32 -5.82
C MET A 51 1.43 -13.08 -4.57
N GLU A 52 1.30 -14.41 -4.53
CA GLU A 52 1.97 -15.30 -3.56
C GLU A 52 3.46 -15.49 -3.86
N GLY A 53 3.88 -15.21 -5.10
CA GLY A 53 5.27 -15.29 -5.54
C GLY A 53 6.19 -14.35 -4.76
N ARG A 54 7.50 -14.56 -4.85
CA ARG A 54 8.48 -13.76 -4.10
C ARG A 54 8.54 -12.32 -4.57
N ALA A 55 8.52 -11.40 -3.60
CA ALA A 55 8.97 -10.03 -3.82
C ALA A 55 10.50 -10.03 -3.75
N GLU A 56 11.18 -10.23 -4.87
CA GLU A 56 12.64 -10.24 -4.88
C GLU A 56 13.20 -8.80 -4.93
N GLY A 57 13.97 -8.44 -3.91
CA GLY A 57 15.23 -7.71 -4.07
C GLY A 57 15.19 -6.27 -4.58
N ASN A 58 14.41 -5.38 -3.97
CA ASN A 58 14.56 -3.95 -4.26
C ASN A 58 15.57 -3.24 -3.34
N ILE A 59 16.24 -2.23 -3.89
CA ILE A 59 17.14 -1.32 -3.15
C ILE A 59 16.45 -0.73 -1.90
N SER A 60 15.13 -0.54 -1.98
CA SER A 60 14.29 -0.11 -0.86
C SER A 60 14.30 -1.10 0.30
N ASP A 61 14.35 -2.40 0.05
CA ASP A 61 14.39 -3.44 1.09
C ASP A 61 15.73 -3.44 1.82
N GLN A 62 16.84 -3.23 1.11
CA GLN A 62 18.17 -3.08 1.73
C GLN A 62 18.27 -1.81 2.58
N LEU A 63 17.79 -0.68 2.04
CA LEU A 63 17.78 0.59 2.76
C LEU A 63 16.87 0.52 4.00
N ARG A 64 15.74 -0.20 3.89
CA ARG A 64 14.82 -0.42 5.01
C ARG A 64 15.32 -1.43 6.01
N ALA A 65 16.02 -2.49 5.60
CA ALA A 65 16.71 -3.39 6.52
C ALA A 65 17.71 -2.59 7.37
N GLN A 66 18.49 -1.71 6.74
CA GLN A 66 19.38 -0.81 7.47
C GLN A 66 18.64 0.18 8.38
N ALA A 67 17.51 0.74 7.94
CA ALA A 67 16.69 1.62 8.78
C ALA A 67 16.06 0.88 9.97
N ALA A 68 15.59 -0.35 9.74
CA ALA A 68 15.01 -1.22 10.75
C ALA A 68 16.05 -1.68 11.78
N GLU A 69 17.27 -2.02 11.35
CA GLU A 69 18.39 -2.30 12.26
C GLU A 69 18.72 -1.07 13.13
N ARG A 70 18.79 0.13 12.52
CA ARG A 70 19.02 1.38 13.25
C ARG A 70 17.90 1.70 14.24
N LEU A 71 16.65 1.41 13.87
CA LEU A 71 15.48 1.57 14.74
C LEU A 71 15.46 0.50 15.84
N ALA A 72 15.77 -0.76 15.54
CA ALA A 72 15.87 -1.84 16.52
C ALA A 72 16.95 -1.56 17.57
N GLY A 73 18.09 -0.99 17.17
CA GLY A 73 19.11 -0.52 18.11
C GLY A 73 18.62 0.61 19.04
N LYS A 74 17.83 1.55 18.50
CA LYS A 74 17.22 2.65 19.27
C LYS A 74 16.03 2.23 20.15
N VAL A 75 15.23 1.26 19.70
CA VAL A 75 14.05 0.76 20.42
C VAL A 75 14.47 -0.27 21.48
N GLY A 76 15.43 -1.14 21.16
CA GLY A 76 15.99 -2.13 22.10
C GLY A 76 16.64 -1.51 23.33
N SER A 77 17.11 -0.26 23.20
CA SER A 77 17.64 0.52 24.32
C SER A 77 16.59 1.29 25.14
N MET A 78 15.35 1.45 24.64
CA MET A 78 14.26 2.17 25.33
C MET A 78 13.12 1.29 25.85
N ILE A 79 12.80 0.18 25.16
CA ILE A 79 11.61 -0.63 25.43
C ILE A 79 11.99 -2.12 25.32
N GLY A 80 12.58 -2.67 26.37
CA GLY A 80 12.75 -4.13 26.49
C GLY A 80 11.39 -4.82 26.63
N GLY A 81 11.11 -5.85 25.81
CA GLY A 81 9.92 -6.70 25.93
C GLY A 81 9.20 -7.01 24.61
N ARG A 82 8.08 -7.76 24.68
CA ARG A 82 7.27 -8.32 23.57
C ARG A 82 6.96 -7.35 22.41
N ILE A 83 7.00 -6.03 22.66
CA ILE A 83 6.78 -4.97 21.66
C ILE A 83 7.90 -4.93 20.61
N GLY A 84 9.16 -5.20 20.99
CA GLY A 84 10.28 -5.31 20.05
C GLY A 84 10.15 -6.52 19.10
N GLY A 85 9.47 -7.58 19.57
CA GLY A 85 9.17 -8.77 18.77
C GLY A 85 8.16 -8.50 17.63
N TYR A 86 7.16 -7.65 17.85
CA TYR A 86 6.19 -7.28 16.81
C TYR A 86 6.79 -6.39 15.71
N VAL A 87 7.73 -5.52 16.09
CA VAL A 87 8.48 -4.69 15.13
C VAL A 87 9.42 -5.56 14.29
N SER A 88 10.03 -6.58 14.89
CA SER A 88 10.90 -7.53 14.18
C SER A 88 10.11 -8.54 13.30
N SER A 89 8.93 -9.01 13.74
CA SER A 89 8.11 -9.94 12.94
C SER A 89 7.50 -9.30 11.70
N GLY A 90 7.28 -7.99 11.71
CA GLY A 90 6.88 -7.21 10.52
C GLY A 90 8.03 -6.93 9.54
N ILE A 91 9.28 -7.18 9.93
CA ILE A 91 10.48 -7.09 9.09
C ILE A 91 10.85 -8.47 8.52
N ALA A 92 10.50 -9.56 9.22
CA ALA A 92 10.94 -10.92 8.91
C ALA A 92 9.95 -11.78 8.08
N SER A 93 8.73 -11.30 7.81
CA SER A 93 7.73 -12.03 7.03
C SER A 93 7.52 -11.35 5.67
N GLU A 94 8.54 -11.43 4.82
CA GLU A 94 8.64 -10.69 3.56
C GLU A 94 9.01 -11.61 2.40
N THR A 95 8.13 -12.57 2.11
CA THR A 95 8.40 -13.51 1.01
C THR A 95 7.38 -13.44 -0.10
N THR A 96 6.36 -12.57 -0.03
CA THR A 96 5.33 -12.49 -1.09
C THR A 96 5.15 -11.08 -1.65
N LYS A 97 4.78 -10.97 -2.93
CA LYS A 97 4.46 -9.69 -3.59
C LYS A 97 3.31 -8.97 -2.87
N LEU A 98 2.26 -9.69 -2.46
CA LEU A 98 1.15 -9.07 -1.71
C LEU A 98 1.59 -8.53 -0.34
N ALA A 99 2.50 -9.22 0.36
CA ALA A 99 3.06 -8.70 1.62
C ALA A 99 3.82 -7.39 1.37
N SER A 100 4.60 -7.34 0.27
CA SER A 100 5.27 -6.12 -0.19
C SER A 100 4.31 -4.97 -0.49
N ALA A 101 3.26 -5.25 -1.26
CA ALA A 101 2.22 -4.28 -1.58
C ALA A 101 1.58 -3.69 -0.31
N LYS A 102 1.18 -4.54 0.64
CA LYS A 102 0.58 -4.11 1.92
C LYS A 102 1.52 -3.23 2.74
N ARG A 103 2.81 -3.58 2.78
CA ARG A 103 3.84 -2.82 3.51
C ARG A 103 3.98 -1.41 2.96
N GLU A 104 4.04 -1.25 1.64
CA GLU A 104 4.20 0.06 0.99
C GLU A 104 2.91 0.88 0.99
N LEU A 105 1.75 0.23 0.90
CA LEU A 105 0.48 0.93 0.83
C LEU A 105 0.10 1.57 2.19
N LYS A 106 0.51 0.95 3.31
CA LYS A 106 0.29 1.51 4.65
C LYS A 106 0.82 2.94 4.83
N PRO A 107 2.12 3.22 4.67
CA PRO A 107 2.65 4.57 4.87
C PRO A 107 2.07 5.57 3.88
N ALA A 108 1.75 5.14 2.64
CA ALA A 108 1.10 5.97 1.64
C ALA A 108 -0.32 6.39 2.08
N ILE A 109 -1.17 5.45 2.50
CA ILE A 109 -2.53 5.75 3.00
C ILE A 109 -2.45 6.65 4.22
N MET A 110 -1.58 6.33 5.19
CA MET A 110 -1.46 7.13 6.42
C MET A 110 -0.99 8.56 6.15
N GLY A 111 -0.23 8.77 5.07
CA GLY A 111 0.33 10.06 4.66
C GLY A 111 -0.49 10.89 3.71
N LEU A 112 -1.65 10.37 3.27
CA LEU A 112 -2.63 11.18 2.56
C LEU A 112 -2.99 12.41 3.39
N ASN A 113 -2.97 13.58 2.73
CA ASN A 113 -3.45 14.83 3.28
C ASN A 113 -4.93 14.67 3.67
N GLU A 114 -5.38 15.28 4.78
CA GLU A 114 -6.77 15.15 5.23
C GLU A 114 -7.79 15.81 4.29
N THR A 115 -7.34 16.54 3.27
CA THR A 115 -8.17 17.05 2.16
C THR A 115 -8.23 16.12 0.95
N THR A 116 -7.34 15.13 0.86
CA THR A 116 -7.38 14.10 -0.18
C THR A 116 -8.54 13.14 0.09
N ARG A 117 -9.19 12.69 -0.97
CA ARG A 117 -10.17 11.61 -0.92
C ARG A 117 -9.60 10.36 -1.57
N PHE A 118 -9.93 9.20 -1.04
CA PHE A 118 -9.44 7.94 -1.57
C PHE A 118 -10.45 6.80 -1.44
N THR A 119 -10.25 5.77 -2.26
CA THR A 119 -10.79 4.43 -2.04
C THR A 119 -9.78 3.38 -2.51
N ILE A 120 -10.05 2.12 -2.19
CA ILE A 120 -9.24 0.97 -2.55
C ILE A 120 -10.12 0.01 -3.32
N VAL A 121 -9.66 -0.36 -4.51
CA VAL A 121 -10.23 -1.40 -5.38
C VAL A 121 -9.25 -2.57 -5.34
N THR A 122 -9.76 -3.79 -5.24
CA THR A 122 -8.96 -5.01 -5.35
C THR A 122 -9.51 -5.87 -6.46
N PHE A 123 -8.64 -6.59 -7.16
CA PHE A 123 -9.07 -7.50 -8.22
C PHE A 123 -8.34 -8.84 -8.17
N SER A 124 -9.09 -9.89 -8.52
CA SER A 124 -8.62 -11.25 -8.79
C SER A 124 -9.52 -11.83 -9.90
N ASP A 125 -10.31 -12.88 -9.67
CA ASP A 125 -11.37 -13.33 -10.61
C ASP A 125 -12.52 -12.32 -10.74
N GLY A 126 -12.64 -11.41 -9.77
CA GLY A 126 -13.65 -10.37 -9.71
C GLY A 126 -13.09 -9.12 -9.06
N VAL A 127 -13.99 -8.17 -8.79
CA VAL A 127 -13.61 -6.86 -8.22
C VAL A 127 -14.33 -6.65 -6.90
N ALA A 128 -13.58 -6.16 -5.91
CA ALA A 128 -14.12 -5.70 -4.64
C ALA A 128 -13.60 -4.30 -4.32
N THR A 129 -14.32 -3.59 -3.45
CA THR A 129 -13.98 -2.23 -3.01
C THR A 129 -14.01 -2.17 -1.49
N TRP A 130 -13.13 -1.36 -0.89
CA TRP A 130 -13.27 -1.01 0.53
C TRP A 130 -14.52 -0.13 0.74
N LYS A 131 -14.66 0.89 -0.11
CA LYS A 131 -15.84 1.76 -0.23
C LYS A 131 -16.11 2.02 -1.71
N ASP A 132 -17.38 2.09 -2.08
CA ASP A 132 -17.73 2.28 -3.49
C ASP A 132 -17.37 3.66 -4.05
N ASP A 133 -17.38 4.66 -3.18
CA ASP A 133 -17.06 6.06 -3.48
C ASP A 133 -15.80 6.52 -2.75
N LEU A 134 -15.25 7.64 -3.23
CA LEU A 134 -14.13 8.33 -2.58
C LEU A 134 -14.53 8.85 -1.20
N THR A 135 -13.72 8.54 -0.19
CA THR A 135 -13.88 9.07 1.17
C THR A 135 -12.73 9.98 1.54
N VAL A 136 -13.02 11.07 2.26
CA VAL A 136 -12.00 11.98 2.80
C VAL A 136 -11.02 11.20 3.69
N ALA A 137 -9.72 11.45 3.54
CA ALA A 137 -8.66 10.79 4.29
C ALA A 137 -8.55 11.30 5.73
N THR A 138 -9.64 11.20 6.50
CA THR A 138 -9.64 11.45 7.94
C THR A 138 -8.74 10.44 8.65
N LYS A 139 -8.27 10.76 9.86
CA LYS A 139 -7.47 9.80 10.65
C LYS A 139 -8.20 8.45 10.84
N SER A 140 -9.52 8.50 11.03
CA SER A 140 -10.34 7.30 11.19
C SER A 140 -10.46 6.52 9.89
N ASP A 141 -10.78 7.19 8.78
CA ASP A 141 -10.91 6.53 7.47
C ASP A 141 -9.59 5.94 6.99
N LYS A 142 -8.45 6.62 7.22
CA LYS A 142 -7.12 6.07 6.96
C LYS A 142 -6.86 4.79 7.75
N ALA A 143 -7.23 4.76 9.03
CA ALA A 143 -7.07 3.57 9.86
C ALA A 143 -7.96 2.40 9.41
N ILE A 144 -9.21 2.67 9.01
CA ILE A 144 -10.15 1.65 8.52
C ILE A 144 -9.71 1.13 7.14
N GLY A 145 -9.30 2.02 6.22
CA GLY A 145 -8.75 1.63 4.92
C GLY A 145 -7.48 0.79 5.07
N TYR A 146 -6.60 1.15 6.02
CA TYR A 146 -5.45 0.31 6.36
C TYR A 146 -5.88 -1.08 6.90
N ALA A 147 -6.88 -1.16 7.77
CA ALA A 147 -7.38 -2.44 8.26
C ALA A 147 -7.94 -3.31 7.12
N PHE A 148 -8.60 -2.71 6.13
CA PHE A 148 -9.00 -3.41 4.91
C PHE A 148 -7.79 -4.01 4.17
N VAL A 149 -6.74 -3.21 3.93
CA VAL A 149 -5.49 -3.66 3.28
C VAL A 149 -4.84 -4.83 4.02
N MET A 150 -4.78 -4.77 5.35
CA MET A 150 -4.17 -5.83 6.16
C MET A 150 -4.88 -7.18 6.02
N ASN A 151 -6.20 -7.16 5.82
CA ASN A 151 -7.03 -8.36 5.69
C ASN A 151 -7.06 -8.94 4.27
N LEU A 152 -6.39 -8.33 3.28
CA LEU A 152 -6.35 -8.89 1.94
C LEU A 152 -5.66 -10.26 1.93
N SER A 153 -6.09 -11.14 1.04
CA SER A 153 -5.42 -12.41 0.76
C SER A 153 -5.43 -12.64 -0.74
N THR A 154 -4.46 -13.41 -1.21
CA THR A 154 -4.39 -13.85 -2.59
C THR A 154 -5.56 -14.77 -2.92
N GLN A 155 -6.06 -14.65 -4.15
CA GLN A 155 -7.25 -15.33 -4.65
C GLN A 155 -7.10 -15.51 -6.16
N GLY A 156 -7.35 -16.72 -6.68
CA GLY A 156 -7.75 -16.93 -8.08
C GLY A 156 -6.97 -16.20 -9.19
N GLY A 157 -7.68 -15.88 -10.28
CA GLY A 157 -7.17 -15.25 -11.50
C GLY A 157 -6.93 -13.75 -11.40
N THR A 158 -6.77 -13.08 -12.56
CA THR A 158 -6.23 -11.72 -12.67
C THR A 158 -7.05 -10.86 -13.64
N SER A 159 -8.26 -10.49 -13.24
CA SER A 159 -9.19 -9.64 -14.01
C SER A 159 -8.80 -8.15 -13.97
N ALA A 160 -7.65 -7.83 -14.55
CA ALA A 160 -7.07 -6.49 -14.54
C ALA A 160 -7.95 -5.47 -15.26
N MET A 161 -8.59 -5.84 -16.38
CA MET A 161 -9.51 -4.94 -17.09
C MET A 161 -10.67 -4.55 -16.16
N ALA A 162 -11.27 -5.53 -15.49
CA ALA A 162 -12.38 -5.27 -14.57
C ALA A 162 -11.96 -4.35 -13.41
N GLY A 163 -10.80 -4.61 -12.80
CA GLY A 163 -10.26 -3.77 -11.73
C GLY A 163 -10.02 -2.32 -12.16
N ILE A 164 -9.40 -2.11 -13.32
CA ILE A 164 -9.16 -0.77 -13.86
C ILE A 164 -10.48 -0.09 -14.24
N ALA A 165 -11.39 -0.78 -14.91
CA ALA A 165 -12.71 -0.24 -15.27
C ALA A 165 -13.48 0.22 -14.04
N ARG A 166 -13.48 -0.56 -12.94
CA ARG A 166 -14.12 -0.16 -11.68
C ARG A 166 -13.52 1.13 -11.11
N ALA A 167 -12.21 1.33 -11.22
CA ALA A 167 -11.55 2.55 -10.78
C ALA A 167 -11.98 3.77 -11.63
N PHE A 168 -12.08 3.60 -12.95
CA PHE A 168 -12.57 4.65 -13.85
C PHE A 168 -14.05 5.00 -13.63
N MET A 169 -14.84 4.09 -13.05
CA MET A 169 -16.24 4.35 -12.69
C MET A 169 -16.39 5.14 -11.38
N VAL A 170 -15.33 5.28 -10.57
CA VAL A 170 -15.37 6.06 -9.32
C VAL A 170 -15.56 7.55 -9.67
N PRO A 171 -16.65 8.20 -9.23
CA PRO A 171 -16.90 9.59 -9.59
C PRO A 171 -15.81 10.54 -9.07
N GLY A 172 -15.28 11.38 -9.96
CA GLY A 172 -14.31 12.41 -9.62
C GLY A 172 -12.87 11.91 -9.42
N VAL A 173 -12.56 10.64 -9.66
CA VAL A 173 -11.17 10.14 -9.65
C VAL A 173 -10.28 11.00 -10.57
N ASP A 174 -9.09 11.34 -10.09
CA ASP A 174 -8.07 12.08 -10.86
C ASP A 174 -6.74 11.33 -10.94
N THR A 175 -6.51 10.39 -10.03
CA THR A 175 -5.25 9.63 -9.93
C THR A 175 -5.57 8.18 -9.60
N ILE A 176 -5.00 7.26 -10.37
CA ILE A 176 -5.07 5.82 -10.14
C ILE A 176 -3.67 5.31 -9.90
N PHE A 177 -3.49 4.50 -8.85
CA PHE A 177 -2.30 3.68 -8.63
C PHE A 177 -2.67 2.22 -8.85
N PHE A 178 -2.24 1.65 -9.97
CA PHE A 178 -2.48 0.26 -10.35
C PHE A 178 -1.26 -0.58 -9.99
N LEU A 179 -1.38 -1.47 -9.01
CA LEU A 179 -0.31 -2.37 -8.58
C LEU A 179 -0.66 -3.79 -9.02
N SER A 180 0.24 -4.43 -9.75
CA SER A 180 0.08 -5.80 -10.28
C SER A 180 1.43 -6.41 -10.66
N ASP A 181 1.50 -7.71 -10.83
CA ASP A 181 2.59 -8.38 -11.55
C ASP A 181 2.28 -8.56 -13.05
N GLY A 182 1.16 -8.05 -13.55
CA GLY A 182 1.00 -7.65 -14.95
C GLY A 182 0.49 -8.72 -15.92
N TYR A 183 0.04 -9.89 -15.47
CA TYR A 183 -0.55 -10.91 -16.36
C TYR A 183 -2.08 -10.92 -16.32
N PRO A 184 -2.76 -10.04 -17.09
CA PRO A 184 -4.22 -10.06 -17.16
C PRO A 184 -4.73 -11.37 -17.74
N SER A 185 -5.78 -11.93 -17.11
CA SER A 185 -6.45 -13.14 -17.59
C SER A 185 -7.75 -12.87 -18.34
N ASP A 186 -8.28 -11.64 -18.26
CA ASP A 186 -9.57 -11.24 -18.83
C ASP A 186 -9.47 -10.52 -20.19
N ALA A 187 -8.29 -10.02 -20.55
CA ALA A 187 -7.99 -9.42 -21.84
C ALA A 187 -6.47 -9.37 -22.10
N GLY A 188 -6.05 -9.25 -23.37
CA GLY A 188 -4.65 -9.02 -23.69
C GLY A 188 -4.19 -7.61 -23.26
N GLY A 189 -2.94 -7.47 -22.81
CA GLY A 189 -2.43 -6.19 -22.29
C GLY A 189 -2.62 -5.00 -23.24
N ASP A 190 -2.42 -5.19 -24.55
CA ASP A 190 -2.68 -4.14 -25.55
C ASP A 190 -4.16 -3.75 -25.64
N GLN A 191 -5.09 -4.71 -25.50
CA GLN A 191 -6.53 -4.43 -25.48
C GLN A 191 -6.91 -3.62 -24.23
N ILE A 192 -6.30 -3.94 -23.08
CA ILE A 192 -6.47 -3.16 -21.85
C ILE A 192 -5.98 -1.74 -22.05
N VAL A 193 -4.78 -1.55 -22.60
CA VAL A 193 -4.24 -0.21 -22.84
C VAL A 193 -5.17 0.64 -23.71
N GLU A 194 -5.66 0.08 -24.83
CA GLU A 194 -6.58 0.82 -25.72
C GLU A 194 -7.92 1.14 -25.04
N ALA A 195 -8.50 0.19 -24.30
CA ALA A 195 -9.74 0.43 -23.57
C ALA A 195 -9.57 1.52 -22.50
N VAL A 196 -8.47 1.48 -21.74
CA VAL A 196 -8.18 2.49 -20.71
C VAL A 196 -7.95 3.86 -21.31
N LYS A 197 -7.21 3.93 -22.44
CA LYS A 197 -7.02 5.17 -23.19
C LYS A 197 -8.35 5.76 -23.65
N ALA A 198 -9.27 4.93 -24.14
CA ALA A 198 -10.62 5.36 -24.51
C ALA A 198 -11.42 5.84 -23.28
N MET A 199 -11.38 5.09 -22.17
CA MET A 199 -12.04 5.49 -20.91
C MET A 199 -11.51 6.83 -20.36
N ASN A 200 -10.26 7.17 -20.65
CA ASN A 200 -9.58 8.37 -20.17
C ASN A 200 -9.68 9.58 -21.12
N GLN A 201 -10.28 9.41 -22.30
CA GLN A 201 -10.40 10.47 -23.29
C GLN A 201 -11.15 11.68 -22.72
N GLY A 202 -10.48 12.84 -22.69
CA GLY A 202 -11.04 14.09 -22.15
C GLY A 202 -11.13 14.18 -20.62
N ARG A 203 -10.72 13.14 -19.87
CA ARG A 203 -10.78 13.10 -18.40
C ARG A 203 -9.47 13.46 -17.73
N GLY A 204 -8.34 13.12 -18.35
CA GLY A 204 -7.00 13.46 -17.84
C GLY A 204 -6.64 12.78 -16.51
N ILE A 205 -7.17 11.59 -16.25
CA ILE A 205 -6.84 10.80 -15.05
C ILE A 205 -5.43 10.26 -15.21
N GLN A 206 -4.58 10.47 -14.21
CA GLN A 206 -3.22 9.91 -14.20
C GLN A 206 -3.27 8.45 -13.76
N VAL A 207 -2.82 7.53 -14.61
CA VAL A 207 -2.72 6.10 -14.25
C VAL A 207 -1.26 5.75 -14.00
N ASN A 208 -0.86 5.71 -12.73
CA ASN A 208 0.46 5.23 -12.31
C ASN A 208 0.42 3.71 -12.15
N THR A 209 1.43 3.00 -12.63
CA THR A 209 1.53 1.54 -12.54
C THR A 209 2.73 1.13 -11.71
N ILE A 210 2.54 0.14 -10.84
CA ILE A 210 3.58 -0.43 -9.97
C ILE A 210 3.67 -1.91 -10.29
N GLY A 211 4.82 -2.33 -10.83
CA GLY A 211 5.07 -3.71 -11.18
C GLY A 211 5.84 -4.44 -10.10
N LEU A 212 5.29 -5.54 -9.58
CA LEU A 212 5.94 -6.34 -8.53
C LEU A 212 6.53 -7.65 -9.06
N GLY A 213 7.73 -7.98 -8.60
CA GLY A 213 8.44 -9.20 -8.96
C GLY A 213 9.16 -9.10 -10.31
N ASP A 214 10.12 -10.00 -10.54
CA ASP A 214 10.91 -10.05 -11.77
C ASP A 214 10.15 -10.65 -12.95
N ASP A 215 9.17 -11.49 -12.64
CA ASP A 215 8.24 -12.09 -13.59
C ASP A 215 7.16 -11.11 -14.08
N LYS A 216 7.21 -9.83 -13.71
CA LYS A 216 6.16 -8.88 -14.10
C LYS A 216 6.04 -8.67 -15.61
N ASP A 217 4.83 -8.46 -16.14
CA ASP A 217 4.65 -7.91 -17.50
C ASP A 217 4.97 -6.41 -17.53
N GLU A 218 6.27 -6.11 -17.47
CA GLU A 218 6.79 -4.75 -17.45
C GLU A 218 6.39 -3.96 -18.70
N LYS A 219 6.32 -4.63 -19.86
CA LYS A 219 5.96 -3.98 -21.13
C LYS A 219 4.53 -3.45 -21.08
N PHE A 220 3.59 -4.28 -20.63
CA PHE A 220 2.20 -3.88 -20.43
C PHE A 220 2.11 -2.71 -19.44
N LEU A 221 2.70 -2.84 -18.26
CA LEU A 221 2.59 -1.83 -17.20
C LEU A 221 3.20 -0.48 -17.61
N LYS A 222 4.36 -0.49 -18.30
CA LYS A 222 4.99 0.71 -18.86
C LYS A 222 4.09 1.38 -19.90
N LYS A 223 3.51 0.59 -20.81
CA LYS A 223 2.63 1.11 -21.86
C LYS A 223 1.36 1.71 -21.27
N LEU A 224 0.73 1.03 -20.31
CA LEU A 224 -0.47 1.49 -19.62
C LEU A 224 -0.27 2.86 -18.94
N ALA A 225 0.82 3.02 -18.19
CA ALA A 225 1.13 4.30 -17.55
C ALA A 225 1.42 5.40 -18.57
N LYS A 226 2.26 5.11 -19.57
CA LYS A 226 2.66 6.07 -20.60
C LYS A 226 1.47 6.62 -21.38
N GLU A 227 0.56 5.76 -21.83
CA GLU A 227 -0.61 6.16 -22.62
C GLU A 227 -1.68 6.89 -21.78
N ASN A 228 -1.54 6.92 -20.45
CA ASN A 228 -2.49 7.54 -19.51
C ASN A 228 -1.85 8.57 -18.58
N GLY A 229 -0.76 9.21 -19.04
CA GLY A 229 -0.16 10.36 -18.37
C GLY A 229 0.42 10.10 -16.98
N GLY A 230 0.62 8.83 -16.61
CA GLY A 230 1.19 8.43 -15.34
C GLY A 230 2.63 7.95 -15.44
N LYS A 231 3.12 7.35 -14.36
CA LYS A 231 4.46 6.80 -14.26
C LYS A 231 4.42 5.30 -14.00
N TYR A 232 5.35 4.57 -14.62
CA TYR A 232 5.65 3.20 -14.25
C TYR A 232 6.73 3.19 -13.17
N ILE A 233 6.58 2.29 -12.20
CA ILE A 233 7.50 2.08 -11.10
C ILE A 233 7.76 0.59 -10.95
N GLU A 234 9.04 0.27 -10.83
CA GLU A 234 9.49 -1.05 -10.40
C GLU A 234 9.43 -1.10 -8.87
N GLY A 235 8.66 -2.05 -8.36
CA GLY A 235 8.32 -2.19 -6.93
C GLY A 235 8.66 -3.56 -6.39
#